data_AF-J9W3U4-F1
#
_entry.id   AF-J9W3U4-F1
#
_cell.length_a   1.000
_cell.length_b   1.000
_cell.length_c   1.000
_cell.angle_alpha   90.00
_cell.angle_beta   90.00
_cell.angle_gamma   90.00
#
_symmetry.space_group_name_H-M   'P 1'
#
loop_
_entity.id
_entity.type
_entity.pdbx_description
1 polymer ?
#
loop_
_entity_poly.entity_id
_entity_poly.type
_entity_poly.pdbx_seq_one_letter_code
_entity_poly.pdbx_strand_id
1 'polypeptide(L)'
;MDTTQATDMSHMFADDTNLLELDLSTFNTDNVTDMNSMFSGDASLEHLNVYTENVTGMEAMFARDTHLTTLDVSHFKTTSTYDMASMFQDDVRLQELSVNNFNTEKVDDMSAMFSGDLALTNLDLSHFNTENVVRFAYMFAGDQSLTTVNVSKFDTSKAELMTGMFSGETSLTSLDLSNFDTHQTLIHGAWGLSNMLASLTSLTNLKLGPNVVFGPAESIGDPHLIAPAGADNWQAVSSGTPEDPEGPVYSPDGIRGLYEPTNPEHPTEVETFVPEKPFVDQSAISVQPTYSMTTGTKFDASKVFNSITTPEGNVGYITANAKFVTNLYY
;
A
#
# COMPACT_ATOMS: atom_id res chain seq x y z
N MET A 1 11.09 -23.00 38.40
CA MET A 1 10.83 -21.63 38.91
C MET A 1 9.38 -21.60 39.36
N ASP A 2 9.03 -20.90 40.44
CA ASP A 2 7.62 -20.68 40.81
C ASP A 2 7.17 -19.37 40.14
N THR A 3 6.23 -19.47 39.19
CA THR A 3 5.72 -18.32 38.42
C THR A 3 4.28 -17.93 38.81
N THR A 4 3.70 -18.53 39.85
CA THR A 4 2.28 -18.34 40.21
C THR A 4 1.90 -16.90 40.56
N GLN A 5 2.86 -16.05 40.90
CA GLN A 5 2.65 -14.62 41.20
C GLN A 5 3.37 -13.69 40.23
N ALA A 6 3.93 -14.22 39.14
CA ALA A 6 4.59 -13.39 38.14
C ALA A 6 3.54 -12.58 37.38
N THR A 7 3.73 -11.26 37.35
CA THR A 7 2.94 -10.34 36.51
C THR A 7 3.72 -9.84 35.30
N ASP A 8 5.05 -9.97 35.36
CA ASP A 8 6.01 -9.44 34.41
C ASP A 8 7.01 -10.56 34.07
N MET A 9 7.06 -10.91 32.79
CA MET A 9 8.03 -11.81 32.19
C MET A 9 8.79 -11.12 31.03
N SER A 10 8.77 -9.78 31.01
CA SER A 10 9.49 -9.00 30.01
C SER A 10 10.98 -9.33 30.03
N HIS A 11 11.59 -9.38 28.85
CA HIS A 11 13.01 -9.69 28.64
C HIS A 11 13.51 -11.01 29.28
N MET A 12 12.63 -11.93 29.70
CA MET A 12 13.04 -13.09 30.50
C MET A 12 14.02 -14.01 29.76
N PHE A 13 13.88 -14.13 28.44
CA PHE A 13 14.74 -14.93 27.58
C PHE A 13 15.51 -14.10 26.54
N ALA A 14 15.35 -12.77 26.53
CA ALA A 14 15.97 -11.89 25.55
C ALA A 14 17.48 -12.11 25.38
N ASP A 15 17.92 -12.04 24.12
CA ASP A 15 19.28 -12.30 23.65
C ASP A 15 19.80 -13.72 23.99
N ASP A 16 18.92 -14.70 24.24
CA ASP A 16 19.32 -16.11 24.35
C ASP A 16 19.51 -16.71 22.96
N THR A 17 20.58 -16.26 22.31
CA THR A 17 20.99 -16.67 20.95
C THR A 17 21.16 -18.18 20.75
N ASN A 18 21.16 -18.99 21.81
CA ASN A 18 21.26 -20.45 21.75
C ASN A 18 19.95 -21.17 22.14
N LEU A 19 18.88 -20.44 22.45
CA LEU A 19 17.57 -21.01 22.77
C LEU A 19 16.95 -21.60 21.50
N LEU A 20 16.84 -22.93 21.43
CA LEU A 20 16.27 -23.65 20.28
C LEU A 20 14.78 -23.96 20.48
N GLU A 21 14.44 -24.45 21.67
CA GLU A 21 13.09 -24.87 22.06
C GLU A 21 12.87 -24.49 23.52
N LEU A 22 11.65 -24.04 23.83
CA LEU A 22 11.25 -23.75 25.20
C LEU A 22 9.85 -24.27 25.49
N ASP A 23 9.77 -25.23 26.41
CA ASP A 23 8.52 -25.72 26.96
C ASP A 23 8.13 -24.93 28.22
N LEU A 24 7.20 -23.97 28.08
CA LEU A 24 6.63 -23.21 29.18
C LEU A 24 5.33 -23.84 29.73
N SER A 25 4.99 -25.09 29.38
CA SER A 25 3.77 -25.73 29.88
C SER A 25 3.69 -25.88 31.39
N THR A 26 4.82 -25.77 32.09
CA THR A 26 4.89 -25.81 33.57
C THR A 26 4.79 -24.43 34.23
N PHE A 27 4.82 -23.35 33.45
CA PHE A 27 4.72 -22.00 33.97
C PHE A 27 3.25 -21.68 34.18
N ASN A 28 2.91 -21.14 35.35
CA ASN A 28 1.65 -20.43 35.51
C ASN A 28 1.84 -19.01 34.95
N THR A 29 1.10 -18.66 33.90
CA THR A 29 1.07 -17.31 33.32
C THR A 29 -0.28 -16.61 33.55
N ASP A 30 -1.12 -17.13 34.46
CA ASP A 30 -2.47 -16.61 34.69
C ASP A 30 -2.46 -15.15 35.16
N ASN A 31 -1.40 -14.73 35.86
CA ASN A 31 -1.24 -13.37 36.35
C ASN A 31 -0.33 -12.51 35.46
N VAL A 32 0.29 -13.07 34.42
CA VAL A 32 1.26 -12.37 33.59
C VAL A 32 0.53 -11.44 32.63
N THR A 33 0.87 -10.15 32.72
CA THR A 33 0.32 -9.09 31.87
C THR A 33 1.38 -8.52 30.93
N ASP A 34 2.66 -8.66 31.26
CA ASP A 34 3.77 -8.09 30.48
C ASP A 34 4.70 -9.21 29.97
N MET A 35 4.81 -9.32 28.65
CA MET A 35 5.76 -10.18 27.93
C MET A 35 6.59 -9.38 26.91
N ASN A 36 6.75 -8.08 27.13
CA ASN A 36 7.52 -7.22 26.25
C ASN A 36 8.95 -7.78 26.09
N SER A 37 9.41 -7.88 24.84
CA SER A 37 10.73 -8.35 24.47
C SER A 37 11.12 -9.70 25.08
N MET A 38 10.17 -10.54 25.46
CA MET A 38 10.44 -11.76 26.21
C MET A 38 11.43 -12.69 25.50
N PHE A 39 11.36 -12.76 24.17
CA PHE A 39 12.21 -13.58 23.29
C PHE A 39 13.00 -12.73 22.29
N SER A 40 13.14 -11.42 22.50
CA SER A 40 13.82 -10.57 21.53
C SER A 40 15.29 -10.96 21.39
N GLY A 41 15.76 -11.23 20.17
CA GLY A 41 17.14 -11.57 19.89
C GLY A 41 17.45 -13.06 20.08
N ASP A 42 16.41 -13.90 20.22
CA ASP A 42 16.52 -15.34 20.37
C ASP A 42 16.74 -15.98 19.01
N ALA A 43 17.92 -15.70 18.46
CA ALA A 43 18.28 -15.97 17.08
C ALA A 43 18.28 -17.46 16.70
N SER A 44 17.99 -18.41 17.59
CA SER A 44 17.90 -19.84 17.31
C SER A 44 16.53 -20.45 17.60
N LEU A 45 15.53 -19.66 18.00
CA LEU A 45 14.22 -20.17 18.43
C LEU A 45 13.48 -20.81 17.24
N GLU A 46 13.09 -22.08 17.38
CA GLU A 46 12.31 -22.81 16.35
C GLU A 46 10.89 -23.15 16.85
N HIS A 47 10.74 -23.43 18.14
CA HIS A 47 9.49 -23.89 18.74
C HIS A 47 9.23 -23.23 20.09
N LEU A 48 8.02 -22.69 20.26
CA LEU A 48 7.57 -22.05 21.48
C LEU A 48 6.13 -22.45 21.81
N ASN A 49 5.88 -22.77 23.07
CA ASN A 49 4.53 -22.92 23.61
C ASN A 49 4.38 -22.02 24.84
N VAL A 50 3.62 -20.93 24.71
CA VAL A 50 3.39 -19.92 25.76
C VAL A 50 1.92 -19.53 25.80
N TYR A 51 1.35 -19.41 27.00
CA TYR A 51 -0.03 -18.98 27.19
C TYR A 51 -0.10 -17.46 27.38
N THR A 52 -0.87 -16.79 26.53
CA THR A 52 -0.89 -15.32 26.43
C THR A 52 -2.24 -14.65 26.79
N GLU A 53 -3.19 -15.39 27.38
CA GLU A 53 -4.59 -14.97 27.57
C GLU A 53 -4.79 -13.62 28.29
N ASN A 54 -3.94 -13.32 29.28
CA ASN A 54 -4.01 -12.10 30.08
C ASN A 54 -2.93 -11.08 29.73
N VAL A 55 -2.11 -11.37 28.72
CA VAL A 55 -0.97 -10.53 28.33
C VAL A 55 -1.49 -9.28 27.60
N THR A 56 -1.12 -8.13 28.14
CA THR A 56 -1.52 -6.82 27.64
C THR A 56 -0.44 -6.14 26.81
N GLY A 57 0.83 -6.40 27.11
CA GLY A 57 2.00 -5.93 26.35
C GLY A 57 2.75 -7.07 25.69
N MET A 58 2.94 -6.96 24.38
CA MET A 58 3.76 -7.86 23.54
C MET A 58 4.77 -7.09 22.69
N GLU A 59 5.16 -5.88 23.14
CA GLU A 59 6.12 -5.04 22.42
C GLU A 59 7.41 -5.82 22.18
N ALA A 60 7.88 -5.89 20.93
CA ALA A 60 9.13 -6.51 20.54
C ALA A 60 9.30 -7.98 20.99
N MET A 61 8.21 -8.71 21.26
CA MET A 61 8.25 -10.04 21.87
C MET A 61 9.18 -11.02 21.14
N PHE A 62 9.23 -10.96 19.81
CA PHE A 62 10.09 -11.75 18.92
C PHE A 62 10.98 -10.87 18.03
N ALA A 63 11.28 -9.63 18.43
CA ALA A 63 12.08 -8.76 17.59
C ALA A 63 13.52 -9.28 17.49
N ARG A 64 14.10 -9.27 16.28
CA ARG A 64 15.49 -9.59 15.96
C ARG A 64 15.84 -11.06 16.10
N ASP A 65 14.88 -11.96 15.87
CA ASP A 65 15.06 -13.39 15.87
C ASP A 65 15.61 -13.84 14.51
N THR A 66 16.81 -13.37 14.18
CA THR A 66 17.38 -13.36 12.81
C THR A 66 17.59 -14.73 12.12
N HIS A 67 17.38 -15.86 12.79
CA HIS A 67 17.34 -17.18 12.13
C HIS A 67 15.97 -17.84 12.11
N LEU A 68 14.95 -17.22 12.70
CA LEU A 68 13.57 -17.66 12.62
C LEU A 68 13.16 -17.71 11.14
N THR A 69 12.69 -18.87 10.70
CA THR A 69 12.19 -19.06 9.32
C THR A 69 10.68 -19.23 9.28
N THR A 70 10.11 -19.73 10.37
CA THR A 70 8.68 -19.90 10.63
C THR A 70 8.45 -19.79 12.14
N LEU A 71 7.28 -19.33 12.55
CA LEU A 71 6.87 -19.34 13.96
C LEU A 71 5.39 -19.73 14.08
N ASP A 72 5.10 -20.71 14.94
CA ASP A 72 3.73 -21.07 15.26
C ASP A 72 3.21 -20.19 16.41
N VAL A 73 2.34 -19.24 16.07
CA VAL A 73 1.63 -18.38 17.02
C VAL A 73 0.15 -18.73 17.13
N SER A 74 -0.30 -19.87 16.58
CA SER A 74 -1.73 -20.22 16.46
C SER A 74 -2.45 -20.39 17.80
N HIS A 75 -1.71 -20.69 18.87
CA HIS A 75 -2.21 -20.81 20.24
C HIS A 75 -2.29 -19.48 21.00
N PHE A 76 -1.80 -18.37 20.42
CA PHE A 76 -1.81 -17.08 21.09
C PHE A 76 -3.24 -16.56 21.23
N LYS A 77 -3.55 -15.98 22.39
CA LYS A 77 -4.81 -15.30 22.68
C LYS A 77 -4.52 -13.83 22.98
N THR A 78 -4.78 -12.95 22.03
CA THR A 78 -4.43 -11.51 22.16
C THR A 78 -5.64 -10.63 22.55
N THR A 79 -6.71 -11.20 23.10
CA THR A 79 -7.95 -10.46 23.46
C THR A 79 -7.77 -9.38 24.53
N SER A 80 -6.65 -9.41 25.24
CA SER A 80 -6.28 -8.46 26.30
C SER A 80 -5.18 -7.49 25.87
N THR A 81 -4.56 -7.72 24.71
CA THR A 81 -3.37 -7.02 24.22
C THR A 81 -3.75 -5.65 23.66
N TYR A 82 -3.02 -4.62 24.06
CA TYR A 82 -3.15 -3.27 23.51
C TYR A 82 -1.88 -2.81 22.75
N ASP A 83 -0.72 -3.39 23.07
CA ASP A 83 0.56 -3.05 22.45
C ASP A 83 1.18 -4.26 21.74
N MET A 84 1.35 -4.13 20.42
CA MET A 84 2.01 -5.11 19.54
C MET A 84 3.17 -4.46 18.76
N ALA A 85 3.67 -3.31 19.22
CA ALA A 85 4.75 -2.61 18.54
C ALA A 85 5.98 -3.51 18.41
N SER A 86 6.64 -3.50 17.25
CA SER A 86 7.86 -4.25 16.94
C SER A 86 7.79 -5.76 17.15
N MET A 87 6.61 -6.37 17.30
CA MET A 87 6.48 -7.76 17.78
C MET A 87 7.32 -8.78 16.99
N PHE A 88 7.46 -8.60 15.67
CA PHE A 88 8.27 -9.45 14.77
C PHE A 88 9.32 -8.62 14.01
N GLN A 89 9.78 -7.50 14.57
CA GLN A 89 10.68 -6.59 13.85
C GLN A 89 12.05 -7.25 13.59
N ASP A 90 12.61 -7.03 12.40
CA ASP A 90 13.94 -7.47 11.97
C ASP A 90 14.11 -9.01 11.96
N ASP A 91 13.04 -9.77 11.72
CA ASP A 91 13.08 -11.23 11.55
C ASP A 91 13.46 -11.58 10.10
N VAL A 92 14.68 -11.17 9.72
CA VAL A 92 15.17 -11.11 8.33
C VAL A 92 15.12 -12.43 7.53
N ARG A 93 14.85 -13.57 8.17
CA ARG A 93 14.72 -14.89 7.53
C ARG A 93 13.32 -15.49 7.62
N LEU A 94 12.37 -14.83 8.29
CA LEU A 94 10.99 -15.28 8.44
C LEU A 94 10.31 -15.27 7.07
N GLN A 95 9.86 -16.43 6.60
CA GLN A 95 9.29 -16.58 5.25
C GLN A 95 7.76 -16.56 5.27
N GLU A 96 7.19 -17.12 6.33
CA GLU A 96 5.76 -17.31 6.51
C GLU A 96 5.38 -17.06 7.98
N LEU A 97 4.31 -16.29 8.18
CA LEU A 97 3.74 -16.04 9.49
C LEU A 97 2.22 -16.00 9.38
N SER A 98 1.53 -16.81 10.19
CA SER A 98 0.07 -16.82 10.26
C SER A 98 -0.40 -16.16 11.55
N VAL A 99 -0.94 -14.95 11.43
CA VAL A 99 -1.52 -14.18 12.55
C VAL A 99 -3.05 -14.26 12.64
N ASN A 100 -3.70 -15.20 11.93
CA ASN A 100 -5.16 -15.30 11.82
C ASN A 100 -5.94 -15.45 13.13
N ASN A 101 -5.28 -15.85 14.21
CA ASN A 101 -5.86 -15.97 15.55
C ASN A 101 -5.76 -14.69 16.38
N PHE A 102 -5.09 -13.66 15.89
CA PHE A 102 -4.89 -12.42 16.64
C PHE A 102 -6.22 -11.64 16.68
N ASN A 103 -6.68 -11.36 17.89
CA ASN A 103 -7.68 -10.33 18.14
C ASN A 103 -6.95 -9.00 18.34
N THR A 104 -7.20 -8.04 17.46
CA THR A 104 -6.58 -6.71 17.49
C THR A 104 -7.55 -5.60 17.91
N GLU A 105 -8.76 -5.92 18.38
CA GLU A 105 -9.82 -4.95 18.70
C GLU A 105 -9.39 -3.89 19.71
N LYS A 106 -8.48 -4.22 20.63
CA LYS A 106 -7.97 -3.31 21.67
C LYS A 106 -6.61 -2.70 21.35
N VAL A 107 -5.97 -3.13 20.27
CA VAL A 107 -4.60 -2.71 19.95
C VAL A 107 -4.61 -1.24 19.55
N ASP A 108 -3.77 -0.44 20.19
CA ASP A 108 -3.57 0.98 19.88
C ASP A 108 -2.20 1.28 19.24
N ASP A 109 -1.24 0.34 19.34
CA ASP A 109 0.09 0.44 18.75
C ASP A 109 0.48 -0.83 17.96
N MET A 110 0.72 -0.65 16.66
CA MET A 110 1.23 -1.66 15.73
C MET A 110 2.52 -1.16 15.04
N SER A 111 3.19 -0.17 15.63
CA SER A 111 4.40 0.42 15.03
C SER A 111 5.46 -0.65 14.81
N ALA A 112 6.08 -0.69 13.63
CA ALA A 112 7.15 -1.62 13.26
C ALA A 112 6.85 -3.11 13.46
N MET A 113 5.58 -3.51 13.59
CA MET A 113 5.19 -4.88 13.95
C MET A 113 5.83 -5.96 13.06
N PHE A 114 6.02 -5.69 11.77
CA PHE A 114 6.64 -6.58 10.79
C PHE A 114 7.86 -5.95 10.10
N SER A 115 8.38 -4.83 10.63
CA SER A 115 9.40 -4.05 9.92
C SER A 115 10.70 -4.83 9.76
N GLY A 116 11.21 -4.92 8.54
CA GLY A 116 12.53 -5.47 8.26
C GLY A 116 12.51 -6.97 8.04
N ASP A 117 11.35 -7.55 7.79
CA ASP A 117 11.16 -8.98 7.54
C ASP A 117 11.51 -9.30 6.08
N LEU A 118 12.80 -9.22 5.77
CA LEU A 118 13.33 -9.22 4.40
C LEU A 118 12.92 -10.44 3.56
N ALA A 119 12.59 -11.57 4.21
CA ALA A 119 12.21 -12.82 3.56
C ALA A 119 10.70 -13.09 3.56
N LEU A 120 9.88 -12.26 4.21
CA LEU A 120 8.44 -12.47 4.33
C LEU A 120 7.79 -12.19 2.96
N THR A 121 7.09 -13.18 2.43
CA THR A 121 6.50 -13.11 1.07
C THR A 121 4.99 -12.95 1.06
N ASN A 122 4.33 -13.30 2.15
CA ASN A 122 2.88 -13.25 2.26
C ASN A 122 2.46 -12.97 3.71
N LEU A 123 1.46 -12.09 3.87
CA LEU A 123 0.91 -11.72 5.17
C LEU A 123 -0.59 -11.42 5.01
N ASP A 124 -1.45 -12.22 5.64
CA ASP A 124 -2.90 -12.01 5.62
C ASP A 124 -3.35 -11.23 6.86
N LEU A 125 -3.71 -9.96 6.65
CA LEU A 125 -4.19 -9.04 7.69
C LEU A 125 -5.69 -8.75 7.55
N SER A 126 -6.42 -9.51 6.72
CA SER A 126 -7.80 -9.20 6.35
C SER A 126 -8.82 -9.33 7.49
N HIS A 127 -8.39 -9.83 8.65
CA HIS A 127 -9.17 -9.99 9.88
C HIS A 127 -8.80 -8.98 10.97
N PHE A 128 -7.74 -8.18 10.78
CA PHE A 128 -7.35 -7.17 11.76
C PHE A 128 -8.46 -6.12 11.89
N ASN A 129 -8.89 -5.87 13.12
CA ASN A 129 -9.66 -4.68 13.49
C ASN A 129 -8.66 -3.60 13.90
N THR A 130 -8.60 -2.50 13.15
CA THR A 130 -7.67 -1.40 13.42
C THR A 130 -8.38 -0.11 13.89
N GLU A 131 -9.67 -0.17 14.25
CA GLU A 131 -10.47 1.01 14.61
C GLU A 131 -9.94 1.79 15.83
N ASN A 132 -9.11 1.15 16.66
CA ASN A 132 -8.50 1.73 17.85
C ASN A 132 -6.99 2.00 17.68
N VAL A 133 -6.40 1.62 16.55
CA VAL A 133 -4.96 1.79 16.32
C VAL A 133 -4.64 3.26 16.07
N VAL A 134 -3.73 3.80 16.88
CA VAL A 134 -3.25 5.18 16.81
C VAL A 134 -1.89 5.25 16.09
N ARG A 135 -1.06 4.21 16.23
CA ARG A 135 0.29 4.18 15.65
C ARG A 135 0.52 2.95 14.76
N PHE A 136 0.88 3.21 13.51
CA PHE A 136 1.27 2.27 12.47
C PHE A 136 2.69 2.58 11.94
N ALA A 137 3.46 3.41 12.65
CA ALA A 137 4.74 3.89 12.17
C ALA A 137 5.64 2.72 11.80
N TYR A 138 6.17 2.70 10.58
CA TYR A 138 7.07 1.67 10.07
C TYR A 138 6.51 0.25 10.01
N MET A 139 5.18 0.03 10.11
CA MET A 139 4.59 -1.31 10.26
C MET A 139 5.13 -2.39 9.29
N PHE A 140 5.40 -2.02 8.04
CA PHE A 140 5.94 -2.89 6.98
C PHE A 140 7.27 -2.38 6.40
N ALA A 141 7.95 -1.47 7.12
CA ALA A 141 9.10 -0.78 6.56
C ALA A 141 10.26 -1.75 6.32
N GLY A 142 10.75 -1.80 5.09
CA GLY A 142 11.88 -2.63 4.70
C GLY A 142 11.53 -4.06 4.30
N ASP A 143 10.26 -4.42 4.18
CA ASP A 143 9.82 -5.79 3.85
C ASP A 143 9.98 -6.07 2.35
N GLN A 144 11.24 -6.24 1.93
CA GLN A 144 11.63 -6.23 0.52
C GLN A 144 11.07 -7.41 -0.30
N SER A 145 10.56 -8.46 0.34
CA SER A 145 9.98 -9.63 -0.35
C SER A 145 8.45 -9.60 -0.45
N LEU A 146 7.77 -8.68 0.25
CA LEU A 146 6.32 -8.51 0.10
C LEU A 146 6.01 -7.89 -1.27
N THR A 147 5.23 -8.62 -2.07
CA THR A 147 4.79 -8.16 -3.40
C THR A 147 3.41 -7.51 -3.36
N THR A 148 2.64 -7.81 -2.31
CA THR A 148 1.32 -7.27 -2.02
C THR A 148 1.13 -7.17 -0.51
N VAL A 149 0.52 -6.09 -0.04
CA VAL A 149 0.04 -5.94 1.34
C VAL A 149 -1.42 -5.49 1.29
N ASN A 150 -2.33 -6.26 1.88
CA ASN A 150 -3.76 -5.93 1.84
C ASN A 150 -4.17 -5.12 3.07
N VAL A 151 -4.11 -3.80 2.93
CA VAL A 151 -4.54 -2.83 3.96
C VAL A 151 -5.94 -2.25 3.70
N SER A 152 -6.69 -2.82 2.74
CA SER A 152 -7.98 -2.25 2.31
C SER A 152 -9.06 -2.21 3.41
N LYS A 153 -8.91 -3.00 4.48
CA LYS A 153 -9.85 -3.01 5.61
C LYS A 153 -9.37 -2.21 6.82
N PHE A 154 -8.19 -1.58 6.74
CA PHE A 154 -7.69 -0.80 7.86
C PHE A 154 -8.56 0.45 8.02
N ASP A 155 -9.18 0.57 9.19
CA ASP A 155 -9.71 1.83 9.68
C ASP A 155 -8.54 2.65 10.24
N THR A 156 -8.28 3.80 9.64
CA THR A 156 -7.19 4.72 10.00
C THR A 156 -7.75 6.05 10.53
N SER A 157 -9.05 6.14 10.82
CA SER A 157 -9.71 7.37 11.27
C SER A 157 -9.18 7.92 12.60
N LYS A 158 -8.47 7.09 13.39
CA LYS A 158 -7.75 7.47 14.62
C LYS A 158 -6.23 7.47 14.47
N ALA A 159 -5.69 7.16 13.30
CA ALA A 159 -4.26 7.00 13.09
C ALA A 159 -3.53 8.36 13.15
N GLU A 160 -2.71 8.56 14.17
CA GLU A 160 -1.92 9.77 14.35
C GLU A 160 -0.51 9.63 13.75
N LEU A 161 0.01 8.41 13.68
CA LEU A 161 1.37 8.10 13.22
C LEU A 161 1.38 6.93 12.22
N MET A 162 1.71 7.22 10.97
CA MET A 162 1.92 6.28 9.85
C MET A 162 3.27 6.54 9.16
N THR A 163 4.20 7.19 9.86
CA THR A 163 5.56 7.51 9.40
C THR A 163 6.23 6.26 8.85
N GLY A 164 6.70 6.30 7.61
CA GLY A 164 7.45 5.20 7.01
C GLY A 164 6.70 3.87 6.88
N MET A 165 5.36 3.84 7.01
CA MET A 165 4.58 2.59 7.10
C MET A 165 4.91 1.56 6.02
N PHE A 166 5.13 2.00 4.78
CA PHE A 166 5.47 1.16 3.61
C PHE A 166 6.89 1.47 3.08
N SER A 167 7.71 2.20 3.84
CA SER A 167 9.01 2.68 3.36
C SER A 167 9.93 1.51 3.02
N GLY A 168 10.45 1.47 1.79
CA GLY A 168 11.43 0.47 1.39
C GLY A 168 10.84 -0.90 1.02
N GLU A 169 9.52 -1.02 0.85
CA GLU A 169 8.90 -2.20 0.23
C GLU A 169 9.18 -2.25 -1.28
N THR A 170 10.43 -2.56 -1.63
CA THR A 170 10.92 -2.44 -3.03
C THR A 170 10.28 -3.42 -4.00
N SER A 171 9.60 -4.47 -3.54
CA SER A 171 8.88 -5.44 -4.39
C SER A 171 7.37 -5.18 -4.50
N LEU A 172 6.82 -4.22 -3.75
CA LEU A 172 5.40 -3.92 -3.76
C LEU A 172 5.00 -3.31 -5.11
N THR A 173 4.04 -3.96 -5.79
CA THR A 173 3.61 -3.54 -7.15
C THR A 173 2.30 -2.77 -7.17
N SER A 174 1.47 -2.96 -6.15
CA SER A 174 0.16 -2.33 -6.00
C SER A 174 -0.09 -1.94 -4.54
N LEU A 175 -0.63 -0.75 -4.32
CA LEU A 175 -0.99 -0.24 -3.00
C LEU A 175 -2.35 0.46 -3.04
N ASP A 176 -3.31 -0.06 -2.27
CA ASP A 176 -4.65 0.49 -2.16
C ASP A 176 -4.86 1.21 -0.83
N LEU A 177 -4.83 2.54 -0.87
CA LEU A 177 -5.09 3.44 0.26
C LEU A 177 -6.48 4.09 0.14
N SER A 178 -7.41 3.51 -0.62
CA SER A 178 -8.71 4.16 -0.88
C SER A 178 -9.55 4.39 0.37
N ASN A 179 -9.33 3.57 1.41
CA ASN A 179 -10.06 3.65 2.67
C ASN A 179 -9.27 4.38 3.76
N PHE A 180 -8.07 4.89 3.45
CA PHE A 180 -7.27 5.61 4.44
C PHE A 180 -7.86 6.99 4.73
N ASP A 181 -7.89 7.34 6.01
CA ASP A 181 -8.16 8.67 6.52
C ASP A 181 -6.90 9.18 7.22
N THR A 182 -6.20 10.13 6.60
CA THR A 182 -4.93 10.62 7.13
C THR A 182 -5.08 11.98 7.82
N HIS A 183 -6.30 12.47 8.06
CA HIS A 183 -6.50 13.81 8.64
C HIS A 183 -5.92 13.94 10.06
N GLN A 184 -5.99 12.89 10.87
CA GLN A 184 -5.46 12.90 12.24
C GLN A 184 -3.93 13.10 12.27
N THR A 185 -3.21 12.62 11.24
CA THR A 185 -1.75 12.78 11.15
C THR A 185 -1.29 14.24 11.03
N LEU A 186 -2.19 15.15 10.66
CA LEU A 186 -1.90 16.57 10.52
C LEU A 186 -1.96 17.33 11.85
N ILE A 187 -2.53 16.74 12.91
CA ILE A 187 -2.73 17.38 14.22
C ILE A 187 -1.42 17.55 14.99
N HIS A 188 -0.48 16.61 14.86
CA HIS A 188 0.76 16.58 15.64
C HIS A 188 1.94 17.35 15.00
N GLY A 189 1.64 18.24 14.04
CA GLY A 189 2.62 18.74 13.08
C GLY A 189 2.93 17.64 12.07
N ALA A 190 3.14 17.99 10.80
CA ALA A 190 3.28 17.04 9.71
C ALA A 190 4.48 16.08 9.90
N TRP A 191 4.33 15.04 10.73
CA TRP A 191 5.31 13.98 10.97
C TRP A 191 4.65 12.61 10.82
N GLY A 192 3.32 12.56 11.00
CA GLY A 192 2.57 11.31 10.97
C GLY A 192 2.55 10.63 9.60
N LEU A 193 3.00 11.27 8.52
CA LEU A 193 3.09 10.66 7.18
C LEU A 193 4.51 10.66 6.61
N SER A 194 5.52 11.14 7.34
CA SER A 194 6.86 11.29 6.77
C SER A 194 7.38 9.98 6.22
N ASN A 195 7.88 10.00 4.99
CA ASN A 195 8.45 8.84 4.30
C ASN A 195 7.51 7.64 4.15
N MET A 196 6.20 7.79 4.38
CA MET A 196 5.24 6.67 4.33
C MET A 196 5.36 5.84 3.04
N LEU A 197 5.62 6.49 1.91
CA LEU A 197 5.69 5.90 0.56
C LEU A 197 7.11 5.91 -0.02
N ALA A 198 8.13 6.14 0.82
CA ALA A 198 9.51 6.25 0.36
C ALA A 198 10.03 4.93 -0.23
N SER A 199 10.80 5.03 -1.32
CA SER A 199 11.51 3.88 -1.92
C SER A 199 10.63 2.72 -2.42
N LEU A 200 9.36 2.96 -2.75
CA LEU A 200 8.44 2.01 -3.38
C LEU A 200 8.75 1.80 -4.88
N THR A 201 9.96 1.30 -5.19
CA THR A 201 10.54 1.33 -6.55
C THR A 201 9.89 0.41 -7.59
N SER A 202 9.05 -0.55 -7.17
CA SER A 202 8.31 -1.44 -8.08
C SER A 202 6.83 -1.06 -8.24
N LEU A 203 6.38 0.03 -7.61
CA LEU A 203 4.98 0.39 -7.58
C LEU A 203 4.47 0.85 -8.96
N THR A 204 3.40 0.22 -9.44
CA THR A 204 2.75 0.53 -10.73
C THR A 204 1.26 0.80 -10.60
N ASN A 205 0.68 0.57 -9.42
CA ASN A 205 -0.71 0.85 -9.15
C ASN A 205 -0.82 1.48 -7.76
N LEU A 206 -1.25 2.74 -7.71
CA LEU A 206 -1.50 3.45 -6.47
C LEU A 206 -2.94 3.92 -6.48
N LYS A 207 -3.72 3.54 -5.48
CA LYS A 207 -5.11 3.95 -5.36
C LYS A 207 -5.29 4.80 -4.10
N LEU A 208 -5.85 5.98 -4.26
CA LEU A 208 -5.99 6.99 -3.21
C LEU A 208 -7.47 7.37 -3.04
N GLY A 209 -7.90 7.47 -1.79
CA GLY A 209 -9.27 7.83 -1.43
C GLY A 209 -9.43 9.32 -1.14
N PRO A 210 -10.67 9.83 -1.07
CA PRO A 210 -10.92 11.25 -0.81
C PRO A 210 -10.50 11.69 0.60
N ASN A 211 -10.36 10.76 1.55
CA ASN A 211 -9.92 11.07 2.92
C ASN A 211 -8.40 10.98 3.10
N VAL A 212 -7.67 10.56 2.06
CA VAL A 212 -6.21 10.71 2.05
C VAL A 212 -5.91 12.19 1.88
N VAL A 213 -5.07 12.73 2.76
CA VAL A 213 -4.55 14.09 2.71
C VAL A 213 -3.05 14.06 2.99
N PHE A 214 -2.27 14.74 2.17
CA PHE A 214 -0.83 14.83 2.34
C PHE A 214 -0.42 16.18 2.94
N GLY A 215 0.64 16.17 3.75
CA GLY A 215 1.23 17.39 4.27
C GLY A 215 1.85 18.26 3.17
N PRO A 216 2.09 19.56 3.43
CA PRO A 216 2.67 20.46 2.44
C PRO A 216 4.11 20.06 2.07
N ALA A 217 4.51 20.40 0.85
CA ALA A 217 5.76 20.01 0.17
C ALA A 217 7.06 20.18 0.96
N GLU A 218 7.16 21.26 1.72
CA GLU A 218 8.39 21.64 2.43
C GLU A 218 8.38 21.16 3.89
N SER A 219 7.35 20.40 4.27
CA SER A 219 7.21 19.89 5.62
C SER A 219 7.88 18.54 5.78
N ILE A 220 8.26 18.29 7.01
CA ILE A 220 8.91 17.08 7.47
C ILE A 220 7.95 15.87 7.42
N GLY A 221 6.74 16.04 6.87
CA GLY A 221 5.64 15.07 6.76
C GLY A 221 5.27 14.76 5.32
N ASP A 222 6.19 15.00 4.40
CA ASP A 222 6.10 14.51 3.03
C ASP A 222 6.05 12.97 3.05
N PRO A 223 5.03 12.33 2.43
CA PRO A 223 5.02 10.88 2.25
C PRO A 223 6.19 10.35 1.41
N HIS A 224 6.93 11.22 0.70
CA HIS A 224 8.01 10.88 -0.22
C HIS A 224 7.56 9.92 -1.33
N LEU A 225 6.42 10.25 -1.97
CA LEU A 225 5.98 9.54 -3.17
C LEU A 225 7.03 9.72 -4.28
N ILE A 226 7.41 8.61 -4.91
CA ILE A 226 8.36 8.60 -6.03
C ILE A 226 7.65 8.32 -7.36
N ALA A 227 8.40 8.41 -8.46
CA ALA A 227 7.90 8.03 -9.78
C ALA A 227 7.50 6.54 -9.81
N PRO A 228 6.47 6.17 -10.59
CA PRO A 228 6.07 4.78 -10.72
C PRO A 228 7.14 3.97 -11.45
N ALA A 229 7.15 2.65 -11.24
CA ALA A 229 8.06 1.78 -11.96
C ALA A 229 7.80 1.84 -13.48
N GLY A 230 8.84 2.19 -14.24
CA GLY A 230 8.80 2.22 -15.70
C GLY A 230 8.32 3.53 -16.35
N ALA A 231 8.04 4.59 -15.57
CA ALA A 231 7.73 5.92 -16.10
C ALA A 231 8.21 7.03 -15.17
N ASP A 232 8.34 8.26 -15.67
CA ASP A 232 8.75 9.42 -14.86
C ASP A 232 7.57 10.02 -14.06
N ASN A 233 6.35 9.82 -14.53
CA ASN A 233 5.13 10.39 -13.96
C ASN A 233 4.04 9.34 -13.77
N TRP A 234 3.07 9.69 -12.93
CA TRP A 234 1.83 8.99 -12.73
C TRP A 234 0.74 9.54 -13.65
N GLN A 235 -0.18 8.70 -14.09
CA GLN A 235 -1.37 9.10 -14.84
C GLN A 235 -2.62 8.61 -14.11
N ALA A 236 -3.56 9.52 -13.88
CA ALA A 236 -4.87 9.17 -13.33
C ALA A 236 -5.65 8.30 -14.34
N VAL A 237 -6.33 7.27 -13.85
CA VAL A 237 -7.17 6.41 -14.69
C VAL A 237 -8.46 7.16 -15.04
N SER A 238 -9.07 7.83 -14.07
CA SER A 238 -10.31 8.59 -14.21
C SER A 238 -11.43 7.75 -14.86
N SER A 239 -11.98 8.14 -16.02
CA SER A 239 -13.02 7.37 -16.72
C SER A 239 -12.52 6.18 -17.53
N GLY A 240 -11.19 6.06 -17.69
CA GLY A 240 -10.56 5.02 -18.49
C GLY A 240 -10.37 3.69 -17.74
N THR A 241 -9.36 2.94 -18.18
CA THR A 241 -8.90 1.70 -17.54
C THR A 241 -7.42 1.79 -17.17
N PRO A 242 -6.88 0.96 -16.27
CA PRO A 242 -5.44 0.93 -16.00
C PRO A 242 -4.58 0.75 -17.28
N GLU A 243 -5.07 -0.04 -18.24
CA GLU A 243 -4.43 -0.26 -19.53
C GLU A 243 -4.74 0.82 -20.57
N ASP A 244 -5.62 1.78 -20.27
CA ASP A 244 -5.98 2.93 -21.11
C ASP A 244 -6.51 4.10 -20.27
N PRO A 245 -5.62 4.75 -19.50
CA PRO A 245 -6.00 5.85 -18.63
C PRO A 245 -6.38 7.09 -19.45
N GLU A 246 -7.48 7.75 -19.07
CA GLU A 246 -7.98 8.95 -19.72
C GLU A 246 -7.73 10.22 -18.88
N GLY A 247 -7.19 10.05 -17.67
CA GLY A 247 -6.95 11.14 -16.74
C GLY A 247 -5.65 11.90 -17.00
N PRO A 248 -5.48 13.04 -16.30
CA PRO A 248 -4.27 13.84 -16.36
C PRO A 248 -3.03 13.12 -15.83
N VAL A 249 -1.86 13.60 -16.28
CA VAL A 249 -0.54 13.15 -15.85
C VAL A 249 -0.02 14.07 -14.75
N TYR A 250 0.56 13.48 -13.70
CA TYR A 250 1.12 14.15 -12.54
C TYR A 250 2.53 13.64 -12.26
N SER A 251 3.46 14.56 -11.98
CA SER A 251 4.68 14.17 -11.27
C SER A 251 4.32 13.66 -9.86
N PRO A 252 5.24 12.97 -9.16
CA PRO A 252 5.00 12.59 -7.76
C PRO A 252 4.62 13.77 -6.86
N ASP A 253 5.29 14.90 -7.02
CA ASP A 253 4.93 16.17 -6.35
C ASP A 253 3.57 16.72 -6.79
N GLY A 254 3.16 16.46 -8.04
CA GLY A 254 1.86 16.84 -8.55
C GLY A 254 0.71 16.10 -7.86
N ILE A 255 0.85 14.78 -7.63
CA ILE A 255 -0.12 14.01 -6.82
C ILE A 255 -0.12 14.54 -5.38
N ARG A 256 1.06 14.77 -4.80
CA ARG A 256 1.15 15.30 -3.45
C ARG A 256 0.40 16.62 -3.32
N GLY A 257 0.63 17.56 -4.24
CA GLY A 257 -0.08 18.84 -4.31
C GLY A 257 -1.59 18.69 -4.56
N LEU A 258 -2.01 17.70 -5.37
CA LEU A 258 -3.42 17.39 -5.62
C LEU A 258 -4.16 16.99 -4.33
N TYR A 259 -3.49 16.24 -3.46
CA TYR A 259 -4.01 15.75 -2.17
C TYR A 259 -3.62 16.64 -0.97
N GLU A 260 -3.18 17.88 -1.19
CA GLU A 260 -3.00 18.85 -0.11
C GLU A 260 -4.38 19.32 0.42
N PRO A 261 -4.61 19.42 1.75
CA PRO A 261 -5.91 19.76 2.34
C PRO A 261 -6.54 21.07 1.84
N THR A 262 -5.72 22.01 1.37
CA THR A 262 -6.16 23.32 0.89
C THR A 262 -6.41 23.37 -0.61
N ASN A 263 -6.14 22.28 -1.35
CA ASN A 263 -6.30 22.25 -2.79
C ASN A 263 -7.80 22.19 -3.16
N PRO A 264 -8.34 23.18 -3.90
CA PRO A 264 -9.74 23.16 -4.33
C PRO A 264 -10.07 22.05 -5.35
N GLU A 265 -9.07 21.44 -5.97
CA GLU A 265 -9.19 20.31 -6.91
C GLU A 265 -8.97 18.95 -6.25
N HIS A 266 -8.90 18.90 -4.91
CA HIS A 266 -8.77 17.65 -4.15
C HIS A 266 -9.83 16.61 -4.57
N PRO A 267 -9.44 15.37 -4.94
CA PRO A 267 -10.37 14.35 -5.40
C PRO A 267 -11.45 14.01 -4.35
N THR A 268 -12.72 14.02 -4.77
CA THR A 268 -13.87 13.68 -3.89
C THR A 268 -14.28 12.22 -3.97
N GLU A 269 -13.70 11.48 -4.91
CA GLU A 269 -13.92 10.06 -5.13
C GLU A 269 -12.56 9.37 -5.16
N VAL A 270 -12.59 8.04 -5.12
CA VAL A 270 -11.38 7.22 -5.24
C VAL A 270 -10.79 7.36 -6.64
N GLU A 271 -9.48 7.62 -6.72
CA GLU A 271 -8.72 7.67 -7.97
C GLU A 271 -7.60 6.62 -7.97
N THR A 272 -7.33 6.06 -9.15
CA THR A 272 -6.24 5.12 -9.38
C THR A 272 -5.20 5.78 -10.27
N PHE A 273 -3.94 5.67 -9.88
CA PHE A 273 -2.80 6.18 -10.62
C PHE A 273 -1.96 5.01 -11.12
N VAL A 274 -1.57 5.08 -12.40
CA VAL A 274 -0.73 4.10 -13.11
C VAL A 274 0.47 4.80 -13.76
N PRO A 275 1.53 4.09 -14.18
CA PRO A 275 2.63 4.70 -14.94
C PRO A 275 2.11 5.48 -16.15
N GLU A 276 2.64 6.68 -16.36
CA GLU A 276 2.36 7.48 -17.56
C GLU A 276 2.59 6.64 -18.81
N LYS A 277 1.56 6.54 -19.64
CA LYS A 277 1.73 5.89 -20.93
C LYS A 277 2.64 6.74 -21.82
N PRO A 278 3.65 6.13 -22.47
CA PRO A 278 4.46 6.86 -23.41
C PRO A 278 3.58 7.46 -24.51
N PHE A 279 3.78 8.75 -24.78
CA PHE A 279 3.11 9.44 -25.87
C PHE A 279 3.38 8.71 -27.18
N VAL A 280 2.33 8.13 -27.78
CA VAL A 280 2.40 7.58 -29.13
C VAL A 280 2.12 8.71 -30.09
N ASP A 281 3.15 9.18 -30.80
CA ASP A 281 3.00 10.19 -31.83
C ASP A 281 2.13 9.69 -32.99
N GLN A 282 0.87 10.13 -32.99
CA GLN A 282 -0.11 9.82 -34.03
C GLN A 282 -0.04 10.82 -35.20
N SER A 283 0.93 11.75 -35.24
CA SER A 283 1.10 12.67 -36.37
C SER A 283 1.41 11.97 -37.69
N ALA A 284 1.84 10.69 -37.64
CA ALA A 284 2.01 9.83 -38.80
C ALA A 284 0.67 9.27 -39.37
N ILE A 285 -0.47 9.44 -38.69
CA ILE A 285 -1.78 9.05 -39.22
C ILE A 285 -2.10 9.93 -40.42
N SER A 286 -1.99 9.34 -41.62
CA SER A 286 -2.36 10.00 -42.86
C SER A 286 -3.86 9.83 -43.12
N VAL A 287 -4.64 10.91 -42.96
CA VAL A 287 -6.03 10.95 -43.44
C VAL A 287 -6.00 11.23 -44.94
N GLN A 288 -6.38 10.25 -45.76
CA GLN A 288 -6.41 10.38 -47.22
C GLN A 288 -7.85 10.63 -47.71
N PRO A 289 -8.25 11.87 -48.00
CA PRO A 289 -9.49 12.11 -48.72
C PRO A 289 -9.24 11.91 -50.22
N THR A 290 -9.75 10.84 -50.82
CA THR A 290 -9.78 10.73 -52.29
C THR A 290 -11.18 10.48 -52.82
N TYR A 291 -11.77 11.52 -53.40
CA TYR A 291 -12.83 11.38 -54.39
C TYR A 291 -12.69 12.45 -55.47
N SER A 292 -12.29 12.03 -56.68
CA SER A 292 -12.23 12.89 -57.87
C SER A 292 -13.41 12.59 -58.79
N MET A 293 -14.17 13.62 -59.19
CA MET A 293 -15.32 13.49 -60.09
C MET A 293 -15.23 14.48 -61.25
N THR A 294 -15.72 14.08 -62.42
CA THR A 294 -15.69 14.88 -63.65
C THR A 294 -16.89 15.82 -63.70
N THR A 295 -16.71 17.03 -64.25
CA THR A 295 -17.77 18.04 -64.40
C THR A 295 -18.99 17.46 -65.11
N GLY A 296 -20.16 17.50 -64.46
CA GLY A 296 -21.42 16.95 -64.98
C GLY A 296 -21.85 15.60 -64.39
N THR A 297 -21.07 15.00 -63.49
CA THR A 297 -21.47 13.78 -62.76
C THR A 297 -22.24 14.11 -61.47
N LYS A 298 -23.17 13.24 -61.06
CA LYS A 298 -23.95 13.39 -59.82
C LYS A 298 -23.10 12.91 -58.64
N PHE A 299 -22.91 13.75 -57.62
CA PHE A 299 -22.16 13.39 -56.41
C PHE A 299 -22.87 12.26 -55.64
N ASP A 300 -22.11 11.25 -55.22
CA ASP A 300 -22.58 10.11 -54.42
C ASP A 300 -21.92 10.17 -53.04
N ALA A 301 -22.68 10.59 -52.03
CA ALA A 301 -22.20 10.75 -50.66
C ALA A 301 -21.77 9.44 -50.01
N SER A 302 -22.14 8.28 -50.57
CA SER A 302 -21.70 6.97 -50.08
C SER A 302 -20.26 6.61 -50.47
N LYS A 303 -19.58 7.43 -51.28
CA LYS A 303 -18.21 7.16 -51.79
C LYS A 303 -17.11 7.98 -51.12
N VAL A 304 -17.45 8.73 -50.08
CA VAL A 304 -16.50 9.52 -49.31
C VAL A 304 -16.34 8.85 -47.95
N PHE A 305 -15.35 7.96 -47.85
CA PHE A 305 -14.96 7.34 -46.59
C PHE A 305 -13.64 7.93 -46.14
N ASN A 306 -13.58 8.38 -44.90
CA ASN A 306 -12.30 8.60 -44.22
C ASN A 306 -11.92 7.26 -43.61
N SER A 307 -10.92 6.59 -44.18
CA SER A 307 -10.28 5.44 -43.54
C SER A 307 -9.06 5.93 -42.74
N ILE A 308 -8.95 5.48 -41.50
CA ILE A 308 -7.73 5.63 -40.69
C ILE A 308 -6.90 4.37 -40.90
N THR A 309 -5.61 4.51 -41.20
CA THR A 309 -4.67 3.38 -41.26
C THR A 309 -3.62 3.54 -40.16
N THR A 310 -3.43 2.53 -39.33
CA THR A 310 -2.39 2.52 -38.28
C THR A 310 -1.01 2.17 -38.86
N PRO A 311 0.10 2.47 -38.15
CA PRO A 311 1.46 2.11 -38.60
C PRO A 311 1.66 0.61 -38.87
N GLU A 312 0.90 -0.25 -38.18
CA GLU A 312 0.90 -1.71 -38.33
C GLU A 312 0.03 -2.20 -39.51
N GLY A 313 -0.64 -1.27 -40.21
CA GLY A 313 -1.48 -1.56 -41.38
C GLY A 313 -2.95 -1.86 -41.08
N ASN A 314 -3.43 -1.64 -39.86
CA ASN A 314 -4.84 -1.84 -39.51
C ASN A 314 -5.71 -0.67 -40.02
N VAL A 315 -6.92 -0.96 -40.52
CA VAL A 315 -7.79 0.05 -41.16
C VAL A 315 -9.15 0.19 -40.44
N GLY A 316 -9.54 1.41 -40.06
CA GLY A 316 -10.86 1.76 -39.50
C GLY A 316 -11.60 2.82 -40.34
N TYR A 317 -12.94 2.88 -40.30
CA TYR A 317 -13.76 3.77 -41.16
C TYR A 317 -14.65 4.74 -40.35
N ILE A 318 -14.71 6.02 -40.75
CA ILE A 318 -15.61 7.03 -40.16
C ILE A 318 -16.74 7.38 -41.14
N THR A 319 -17.99 7.31 -40.69
CA THR A 319 -19.18 7.81 -41.43
C THR A 319 -19.55 9.24 -41.02
N ALA A 320 -19.68 10.17 -41.98
CA ALA A 320 -20.17 11.53 -41.76
C ALA A 320 -21.52 11.78 -42.47
N ASN A 321 -22.47 12.42 -41.78
CA ASN A 321 -23.76 12.83 -42.34
C ASN A 321 -23.66 14.22 -43.00
N ALA A 322 -23.90 14.35 -44.31
CA ALA A 322 -23.85 15.64 -45.03
C ALA A 322 -25.25 16.17 -45.42
N LYS A 323 -25.46 17.49 -45.31
CA LYS A 323 -26.69 18.21 -45.72
C LYS A 323 -26.32 19.28 -46.78
N PHE A 324 -26.97 19.28 -47.94
CA PHE A 324 -26.64 20.20 -49.05
C PHE A 324 -27.45 21.50 -49.00
N VAL A 325 -26.79 22.64 -49.28
CA VAL A 325 -27.43 23.92 -49.64
C VAL A 325 -26.84 24.38 -50.97
N THR A 326 -27.64 24.40 -52.04
CA THR A 326 -27.24 24.90 -53.36
C THR A 326 -27.71 26.33 -53.56
N ASN A 327 -26.78 27.27 -53.81
CA ASN A 327 -27.07 28.53 -54.49
C ASN A 327 -26.07 28.68 -55.64
N LEU A 328 -26.53 28.47 -56.87
CA LEU A 328 -25.83 28.84 -58.09
C LEU A 328 -26.69 29.91 -58.78
N TYR A 329 -26.20 31.15 -58.84
CA TYR A 329 -26.68 32.15 -59.78
C TYR A 329 -25.65 32.23 -60.92
N TYR A 330 -26.14 31.82 -62.10
CA TYR A 330 -25.64 31.85 -63.49
C TYR A 330 -24.13 31.94 -63.76
#